data_AF-A0A3D2FFG3-F1
#
_entry.id   AF-A0A3D2FFG3-F1
#
_cell.length_a   1.000
_cell.length_b   1.000
_cell.length_c   1.000
_cell.angle_alpha   90.00
_cell.angle_beta   90.00
_cell.angle_gamma   90.00
#
_symmetry.space_group_name_H-M   'P 1'
#
loop_
_entity.id
_entity.type
_entity.pdbx_description
1 polymer ?
#
loop_
_entity_poly.entity_id
_entity_poly.type
_entity_poly.pdbx_seq_one_letter_code
_entity_poly.pdbx_strand_id
1 'polypeptide(L)'
;MSEAATPARRGRGGGGAARRAARTAVSFETAKYIERNIPNFEVLTEEALCIIEANAEQILEEVGVNFLDNPAALKRWADAGADIDGERVRIPKGLARKLCATAPSTFTQHARNPERNVEIGGRNLVLAPVYGPPFVRDAEGGRRYATIGDFQKFVKLGYMSKWLHHSGGTV
;
A
#
# COMPACT_ATOMS: atom_id res chain seq x y z
N MET A 1 -23.48 -57.21 -22.45
CA MET A 1 -22.71 -56.47 -23.46
C MET A 1 -22.17 -55.22 -22.79
N SER A 2 -20.92 -55.28 -22.33
CA SER A 2 -20.27 -54.21 -21.56
C SER A 2 -19.62 -53.20 -22.49
N GLU A 3 -19.95 -51.93 -22.36
CA GLU A 3 -19.26 -50.85 -23.05
C GLU A 3 -18.15 -50.33 -22.15
N ALA A 4 -16.89 -50.57 -22.56
CA ALA A 4 -15.72 -50.15 -21.81
C ALA A 4 -15.41 -48.69 -22.11
N ALA A 5 -15.45 -47.83 -21.08
CA ALA A 5 -15.03 -46.44 -21.17
C ALA A 5 -13.49 -46.35 -21.34
N THR A 6 -13.05 -45.77 -22.45
CA THR A 6 -11.64 -45.49 -22.74
C THR A 6 -11.10 -44.42 -21.77
N PRO A 7 -9.98 -44.64 -21.06
CA PRO A 7 -9.45 -43.61 -20.16
C PRO A 7 -8.79 -42.50 -20.98
N ALA A 8 -9.28 -41.27 -20.83
CA ALA A 8 -8.66 -40.10 -21.41
C ALA A 8 -7.22 -39.94 -20.90
N ARG A 9 -6.25 -39.97 -21.81
CA ARG A 9 -4.83 -39.73 -21.52
C ARG A 9 -4.67 -38.33 -20.92
N ARG A 10 -4.31 -38.29 -19.63
CA ARG A 10 -3.90 -37.06 -18.92
C ARG A 10 -2.59 -36.57 -19.54
N GLY A 11 -2.70 -35.67 -20.52
CA GLY A 11 -1.54 -35.06 -21.16
C GLY A 11 -0.74 -34.23 -20.17
N ARG A 12 0.47 -34.69 -19.83
CA ARG A 12 1.53 -33.88 -19.22
C ARG A 12 2.00 -32.83 -20.24
N GLY A 13 1.20 -31.78 -20.44
CA GLY A 13 1.39 -30.79 -21.51
C GLY A 13 1.42 -29.35 -21.03
N GLY A 14 2.02 -29.05 -19.87
CA GLY A 14 2.09 -27.67 -19.36
C GLY A 14 3.49 -27.07 -19.30
N GLY A 15 4.51 -27.89 -19.01
CA GLY A 15 5.84 -27.38 -18.68
C GLY A 15 6.64 -26.85 -19.87
N GLY A 16 6.37 -27.28 -21.10
CA GLY A 16 7.11 -26.82 -22.29
C GLY A 16 6.79 -25.37 -22.66
N ALA A 17 5.51 -25.01 -22.64
CA ALA A 17 5.06 -23.64 -22.92
C ALA A 17 5.50 -22.67 -21.81
N ALA A 18 5.35 -23.05 -20.54
CA ALA A 18 5.81 -22.25 -19.41
C ALA A 18 7.33 -22.00 -19.44
N ARG A 19 8.13 -23.04 -19.75
CA ARG A 19 9.59 -22.91 -19.88
C ARG A 19 10.00 -22.04 -21.07
N ARG A 20 9.31 -22.15 -22.21
CA ARG A 20 9.55 -21.26 -23.35
C ARG A 20 9.20 -19.82 -23.01
N ALA A 21 8.03 -19.58 -22.42
CA ALA A 21 7.60 -18.26 -21.97
C ALA A 21 8.60 -17.64 -20.97
N ALA A 22 9.10 -18.42 -20.01
CA ALA A 22 10.13 -17.96 -19.06
C ALA A 22 11.45 -17.58 -19.75
N ARG A 23 11.87 -18.35 -20.78
CA ARG A 23 13.10 -18.07 -21.54
C ARG A 23 13.00 -16.86 -22.46
N THR A 24 11.80 -16.56 -22.98
CA THR A 24 11.57 -15.41 -23.87
C THR A 24 11.04 -14.19 -23.13
N ALA A 25 10.74 -14.30 -21.84
CA ALA A 25 10.23 -13.19 -21.05
C ALA A 25 11.30 -12.11 -20.93
N VAL A 26 10.89 -10.86 -21.18
CA VAL A 26 11.73 -9.71 -20.90
C VAL A 26 11.86 -9.58 -19.39
N SER A 27 13.09 -9.73 -18.90
CA SER A 27 13.44 -9.54 -17.50
C SER A 27 14.14 -8.19 -17.34
N PHE A 28 13.74 -7.44 -16.31
CA PHE A 28 14.39 -6.19 -15.94
C PHE A 28 15.09 -6.39 -14.59
N GLU A 29 16.33 -5.91 -14.49
CA GLU A 29 17.00 -5.82 -13.20
C GLU A 29 16.25 -4.79 -12.35
N THR A 30 15.88 -5.19 -11.14
CA THR A 30 15.21 -4.32 -10.18
C THR A 30 15.86 -4.46 -8.83
N ALA A 31 16.02 -3.34 -8.13
CA ALA A 31 16.56 -3.35 -6.80
C ALA A 31 15.52 -3.90 -5.80
N LYS A 32 16.04 -4.50 -4.73
CA LYS A 32 15.31 -4.61 -3.46
C LYS A 32 14.99 -3.18 -2.98
N TYR A 33 13.97 -3.05 -2.13
CA TYR A 33 13.75 -1.81 -1.37
C TYR A 33 15.01 -1.36 -0.64
N ILE A 34 15.11 -0.06 -0.38
CA ILE A 34 16.32 0.55 0.17
C ILE A 34 16.37 0.29 1.68
N GLU A 35 17.49 -0.26 2.15
CA GLU A 35 17.83 -0.34 3.58
C GLU A 35 18.78 0.82 3.90
N ARG A 36 18.30 1.80 4.67
CA ARG A 36 19.08 3.03 4.91
C ARG A 36 20.28 2.74 5.80
N ASN A 37 21.47 3.10 5.32
CA ASN A 37 22.73 3.06 6.10
C ASN A 37 23.05 4.38 6.82
N ILE A 38 22.19 5.39 6.68
CA ILE A 38 22.30 6.70 7.35
C ILE A 38 21.19 6.87 8.38
N PRO A 39 21.40 7.69 9.44
CA PRO A 39 20.35 8.01 10.41
C PRO A 39 19.25 8.88 9.78
N ASN A 40 18.13 9.02 10.49
CA ASN A 40 17.15 10.06 10.18
C ASN A 40 17.77 11.44 10.46
N PHE A 41 17.28 12.43 9.72
CA PHE A 41 17.55 13.82 10.04
C PHE A 41 16.42 14.35 10.93
N GLU A 42 16.72 14.55 12.22
CA GLU A 42 15.76 15.00 13.23
C GLU A 42 15.75 16.53 13.30
N VAL A 43 14.59 17.16 13.07
CA VAL A 43 14.43 18.63 13.05
C VAL A 43 13.89 19.17 14.37
N LEU A 44 13.19 18.33 15.14
CA LEU A 44 12.52 18.70 16.39
C LEU A 44 13.30 18.18 17.60
N THR A 45 13.26 18.94 18.69
CA THR A 45 13.74 18.48 20.00
C THR A 45 12.68 17.57 20.66
N GLU A 46 13.10 16.79 21.66
CA GLU A 46 12.19 15.94 22.45
C GLU A 46 11.06 16.75 23.08
N GLU A 47 11.37 17.93 23.61
CA GLU A 47 10.41 18.84 24.22
C GLU A 47 9.36 19.32 23.21
N ALA A 48 9.78 19.63 21.97
CA ALA A 48 8.87 20.01 20.90
C ALA A 48 7.96 18.85 20.47
N LEU A 49 8.49 17.62 20.43
CA LEU A 49 7.70 16.42 20.15
C LEU A 49 6.62 16.21 21.21
N CYS A 50 6.97 16.27 22.50
CA CYS A 50 6.02 16.16 23.61
C CYS A 50 4.89 17.20 23.54
N ILE A 51 5.21 18.45 23.18
CA ILE A 51 4.20 19.51 23.00
C ILE A 51 3.24 19.19 21.85
N ILE A 52 3.77 18.74 20.70
CA ILE A 52 2.93 18.37 19.54
C ILE A 52 2.02 17.19 19.91
N GLU A 53 2.56 16.17 20.57
CA GLU A 53 1.78 15.00 20.98
C GLU A 53 0.65 15.37 21.96
N ALA A 54 0.95 16.15 22.99
CA ALA A 54 -0.04 16.58 23.98
C ALA A 54 -1.16 17.43 23.34
N ASN A 55 -0.80 18.34 22.43
CA ASN A 55 -1.77 19.17 21.71
C ASN A 55 -2.61 18.34 20.72
N ALA A 56 -2.02 17.34 20.06
CA ALA A 56 -2.76 16.42 19.20
C ALA A 56 -3.79 15.62 20.01
N GLU A 57 -3.43 15.11 21.19
CA GLU A 57 -4.37 14.44 22.08
C GLU A 57 -5.49 15.37 22.55
N GLN A 58 -5.18 16.63 22.88
CA GLN A 58 -6.18 17.62 23.23
C GLN A 58 -7.16 17.89 22.09
N ILE A 59 -6.68 18.03 20.85
CA ILE A 59 -7.55 18.21 19.67
C ILE A 59 -8.46 16.99 19.50
N LEU A 60 -7.94 15.78 19.63
CA LEU A 60 -8.74 14.55 19.48
C LEU A 60 -9.83 14.42 20.56
N GLU A 61 -9.58 14.87 21.79
CA GLU A 61 -10.53 14.83 22.90
C GLU A 61 -11.56 15.97 22.85
N GLU A 62 -11.11 17.21 22.64
CA GLU A 62 -11.94 18.42 22.75
C GLU A 62 -12.61 18.84 21.43
N VAL A 63 -12.04 18.47 20.29
CA VAL A 63 -12.58 18.79 18.96
C VAL A 63 -13.09 17.54 18.25
N GLY A 64 -12.30 16.46 18.26
CA GLY A 64 -12.65 15.19 17.63
C GLY A 64 -12.56 15.20 16.10
N VAL A 65 -13.00 14.09 15.50
CA VAL A 65 -12.95 13.83 14.05
C VAL A 65 -14.30 13.33 13.58
N ASN A 66 -14.76 13.80 12.41
CA ASN A 66 -16.02 13.34 11.84
C ASN A 66 -15.85 12.04 11.05
N PHE A 67 -16.71 11.07 11.31
CA PHE A 67 -16.85 9.81 10.55
C PHE A 67 -18.21 9.81 9.85
N LEU A 68 -18.27 10.55 8.74
CA LEU A 68 -19.50 10.84 8.00
C LEU A 68 -20.09 9.58 7.34
N ASP A 69 -21.42 9.46 7.38
CA ASP A 69 -22.23 8.42 6.74
C ASP A 69 -21.74 6.99 7.06
N ASN A 70 -21.14 6.77 8.24
CA ASN A 70 -20.56 5.49 8.62
C ASN A 70 -20.96 5.02 10.02
N PRO A 71 -22.21 4.55 10.21
CA PRO A 71 -22.70 4.05 11.49
C PRO A 71 -21.85 2.91 12.08
N ALA A 72 -21.25 2.08 11.22
CA ALA A 72 -20.39 0.98 11.65
C ALA A 72 -19.09 1.47 12.29
N ALA A 73 -18.49 2.54 11.75
CA ALA A 73 -17.31 3.18 12.34
C ALA A 73 -17.65 3.86 13.67
N LEU A 74 -18.76 4.59 13.74
CA LEU A 74 -19.21 5.25 14.98
C LEU A 74 -19.42 4.22 16.09
N LYS A 75 -20.08 3.10 15.79
CA LYS A 75 -20.24 2.00 16.76
C LYS A 75 -18.90 1.45 17.24
N ARG A 76 -17.95 1.20 16.34
CA ARG A 76 -16.62 0.69 16.71
C ARG A 76 -15.86 1.65 17.63
N TRP A 77 -16.01 2.96 17.41
CA TRP A 77 -15.42 3.97 18.28
C TRP A 77 -16.09 4.02 19.65
N ALA A 78 -17.41 3.98 19.71
CA ALA A 78 -18.15 3.87 20.97
C ALA A 78 -17.73 2.62 21.77
N ASP A 79 -17.66 1.46 21.09
CA ASP A 79 -17.23 0.19 21.70
C ASP A 79 -15.78 0.26 22.23
N ALA A 80 -14.93 1.08 21.59
CA ALA A 80 -13.55 1.33 22.02
C ALA A 80 -13.43 2.34 23.17
N GLY A 81 -14.53 3.00 23.55
CA GLY A 81 -14.57 3.99 24.64
C GLY A 81 -14.39 5.44 24.19
N ALA A 82 -14.59 5.75 22.91
CA ALA A 82 -14.69 7.12 22.43
C ALA A 82 -16.08 7.71 22.70
N ASP A 83 -16.16 9.03 22.83
CA ASP A 83 -17.41 9.78 22.94
C ASP A 83 -17.94 10.16 21.55
N ILE A 84 -19.25 9.99 21.33
CA ILE A 84 -19.89 10.13 20.02
C ILE A 84 -21.00 11.15 20.09
N ASP A 85 -20.87 12.23 19.32
CA ASP A 85 -21.88 13.28 19.16
C ASP A 85 -22.29 13.38 17.69
N GLY A 86 -23.43 12.78 17.35
CA GLY A 86 -23.85 12.61 15.95
C GLY A 86 -22.82 11.80 15.16
N GLU A 87 -22.14 12.44 14.22
CA GLU A 87 -21.07 11.83 13.40
C GLU A 87 -19.66 12.21 13.87
N ARG A 88 -19.55 12.97 14.96
CA ARG A 88 -18.28 13.39 15.54
C ARG A 88 -17.81 12.39 16.60
N VAL A 89 -16.57 11.97 16.46
CA VAL A 89 -15.88 11.08 17.40
C VAL A 89 -14.84 11.86 18.18
N ARG A 90 -15.00 11.95 19.50
CA ARG A 90 -14.03 12.50 20.43
C ARG A 90 -13.27 11.35 21.09
N ILE A 91 -11.95 11.35 20.97
CA ILE A 91 -11.10 10.25 21.42
C ILE A 91 -10.42 10.70 22.73
N PRO A 92 -10.73 10.08 23.89
CA PRO A 92 -10.09 10.42 25.16
C PRO A 92 -8.57 10.31 25.10
N LYS A 93 -7.87 11.14 25.88
CA LYS A 93 -6.40 11.10 25.95
C LYS A 93 -5.88 9.69 26.25
N GLY A 94 -4.82 9.29 25.56
CA GLY A 94 -4.24 7.95 25.66
C GLY A 94 -4.99 6.83 24.93
N LEU A 95 -6.27 6.99 24.56
CA LEU A 95 -7.01 5.92 23.85
C LEU A 95 -6.40 5.62 22.48
N ALA A 96 -6.11 6.67 21.69
CA ALA A 96 -5.46 6.51 20.38
C ALA A 96 -4.11 5.77 20.51
N ARG A 97 -3.26 6.18 21.45
CA ARG A 97 -1.96 5.56 21.72
C ARG A 97 -2.10 4.08 22.12
N LYS A 98 -3.07 3.78 23.00
CA LYS A 98 -3.37 2.40 23.42
C LYS A 98 -3.79 1.52 22.25
N LEU A 99 -4.65 2.02 21.36
CA LEU A 99 -5.08 1.28 20.18
C LEU A 99 -3.93 1.05 19.20
N CYS A 100 -3.11 2.08 18.96
CA CYS A 100 -1.92 2.01 18.11
C CYS A 100 -0.87 1.00 18.60
N ALA A 101 -0.81 0.70 19.90
CA ALA A 101 0.15 -0.27 20.45
C ALA A 101 -0.06 -1.71 19.91
N THR A 102 -1.20 -2.01 19.30
CA THR A 102 -1.47 -3.30 18.63
C THR A 102 -0.97 -3.35 17.18
N ALA A 103 -0.59 -2.21 16.61
CA ALA A 103 -0.10 -2.13 15.24
C ALA A 103 1.36 -2.63 15.15
N PRO A 104 1.71 -3.45 14.15
CA PRO A 104 3.08 -3.91 13.98
C PRO A 104 3.99 -2.75 13.54
N SER A 105 5.20 -2.69 14.11
CA SER A 105 6.23 -1.71 13.71
C SER A 105 6.84 -2.00 12.34
N THR A 106 6.73 -3.26 11.89
CA THR A 106 7.16 -3.72 10.56
C THR A 106 6.23 -4.81 10.04
N PHE A 107 6.01 -4.85 8.73
CA PHE A 107 5.28 -5.96 8.08
C PHE A 107 5.71 -6.16 6.63
N THR A 108 5.53 -7.37 6.11
CA THR A 108 5.79 -7.68 4.70
C THR A 108 4.56 -7.42 3.85
N GLN A 109 4.72 -6.60 2.82
CA GLN A 109 3.76 -6.51 1.72
C GLN A 109 4.17 -7.51 0.63
N HIS A 110 3.32 -8.51 0.43
CA HIS A 110 3.58 -9.61 -0.50
C HIS A 110 3.23 -9.24 -1.95
N ALA A 111 4.15 -9.52 -2.86
CA ALA A 111 3.96 -9.38 -4.29
C ALA A 111 3.67 -10.73 -4.96
N ARG A 112 3.06 -10.69 -6.16
CA ARG A 112 2.81 -11.91 -6.96
C ARG A 112 4.07 -12.71 -7.26
N ASN A 113 5.21 -12.02 -7.43
CA ASN A 113 6.54 -12.62 -7.44
C ASN A 113 7.13 -12.39 -6.04
N PRO A 114 7.36 -13.43 -5.22
CA PRO A 114 7.91 -13.26 -3.88
C PRO A 114 9.27 -12.55 -3.83
N GLU A 115 10.05 -12.59 -4.91
CA GLU A 115 11.32 -11.82 -5.03
C GLU A 115 11.09 -10.30 -5.04
N ARG A 116 9.84 -9.86 -5.22
CA ARG A 116 9.40 -8.48 -5.20
C ARG A 116 8.63 -8.11 -3.93
N ASN A 117 8.65 -8.97 -2.90
CA ASN A 117 8.11 -8.60 -1.60
C ASN A 117 8.87 -7.39 -1.05
N VAL A 118 8.15 -6.52 -0.36
CA VAL A 118 8.75 -5.36 0.32
C VAL A 118 8.40 -5.39 1.80
N GLU A 119 9.32 -4.92 2.64
CA GLU A 119 9.07 -4.77 4.07
C GLU A 119 8.82 -3.30 4.40
N ILE A 120 7.66 -3.02 4.99
CA ILE A 120 7.22 -1.69 5.39
C ILE A 120 7.60 -1.47 6.85
N GLY A 121 8.26 -0.33 7.14
CA GLY A 121 8.68 0.06 8.50
C GLY A 121 10.20 -0.01 8.72
N GLY A 122 10.61 0.25 9.96
CA GLY A 122 12.02 0.22 10.36
C GLY A 122 12.92 1.20 9.59
N ARG A 123 14.04 0.70 9.07
CA ARG A 123 15.00 1.50 8.28
C ARG A 123 14.74 1.43 6.77
N ASN A 124 13.65 0.80 6.37
CA ASN A 124 13.34 0.55 4.96
C ASN A 124 12.75 1.79 4.29
N LEU A 125 13.05 1.96 3.01
CA LEU A 125 12.43 2.96 2.13
C LEU A 125 11.92 2.25 0.87
N VAL A 126 10.60 2.24 0.74
CA VAL A 126 9.87 1.71 -0.42
C VAL A 126 9.39 2.89 -1.26
N LEU A 127 9.59 2.81 -2.57
CA LEU A 127 9.23 3.88 -3.50
C LEU A 127 8.11 3.37 -4.39
N ALA A 128 7.09 4.21 -4.56
CA ALA A 128 5.92 3.94 -5.39
C ALA A 128 5.67 5.13 -6.32
N PRO A 129 5.01 4.90 -7.48
CA PRO A 129 4.54 5.97 -8.35
C PRO A 129 3.56 6.93 -7.66
N VAL A 130 3.31 8.04 -8.35
CA VAL A 130 2.23 8.99 -8.02
C VAL A 130 0.86 8.30 -7.93
N TYR A 131 -0.06 8.88 -7.17
CA TYR A 131 -1.42 8.36 -7.02
C TYR A 131 -2.46 9.48 -7.18
N GLY A 132 -3.44 9.28 -8.06
CA GLY A 132 -4.64 10.12 -8.18
C GLY A 132 -4.70 11.21 -9.27
N PRO A 133 -3.65 11.59 -10.03
CA PRO A 133 -3.79 12.60 -11.07
C PRO A 133 -4.86 12.23 -12.12
N PRO A 134 -5.89 13.07 -12.34
CA PRO A 134 -6.85 12.84 -13.41
C PRO A 134 -6.30 13.27 -14.79
N PHE A 135 -5.13 13.92 -14.82
CA PHE A 135 -4.49 14.42 -16.03
C PHE A 135 -3.10 13.83 -16.19
N VAL A 136 -2.74 13.59 -17.45
CA VAL A 136 -1.39 13.22 -17.87
C VAL A 136 -0.77 14.32 -18.72
N ARG A 137 0.56 14.32 -18.79
CA ARG A 137 1.30 15.21 -19.68
C ARG A 137 2.34 14.42 -20.48
N ASP A 138 2.31 14.55 -21.79
CA ASP A 138 3.34 14.03 -22.70
C ASP A 138 3.77 15.12 -23.68
N ALA A 139 4.84 14.87 -24.44
CA ALA A 139 5.44 15.85 -25.35
C ALA A 139 4.58 16.12 -26.60
N GLU A 140 3.75 15.15 -27.00
CA GLU A 140 2.94 15.21 -28.23
C GLU A 140 1.57 15.84 -27.98
N GLY A 141 0.87 15.38 -26.95
CA GLY A 141 -0.51 15.74 -26.62
C GLY A 141 -0.66 16.76 -25.49
N GLY A 142 0.44 17.21 -24.88
CA GLY A 142 0.40 18.20 -23.81
C GLY A 142 -0.38 17.69 -22.59
N ARG A 143 -1.09 18.57 -21.88
CA ARG A 143 -1.90 18.19 -20.71
C ARG A 143 -3.31 17.77 -21.13
N ARG A 144 -3.70 16.55 -20.81
CA ARG A 144 -5.01 15.96 -21.15
C ARG A 144 -5.52 15.02 -20.06
N TYR A 145 -6.79 14.63 -20.10
CA TYR A 145 -7.32 13.62 -19.19
C TYR A 145 -6.59 12.28 -19.38
N ALA A 146 -6.35 11.60 -18.26
CA ALA A 146 -5.76 10.27 -18.23
C ALA A 146 -6.72 9.24 -18.86
N THR A 147 -6.16 8.28 -19.58
CA THR A 147 -6.88 7.13 -20.12
C THR A 147 -6.36 5.84 -19.49
N ILE A 148 -7.10 4.73 -19.63
CA ILE A 148 -6.61 3.41 -19.23
C ILE A 148 -5.29 3.03 -19.94
N GLY A 149 -5.09 3.54 -21.16
CA GLY A 149 -3.84 3.36 -21.88
C GLY A 149 -2.66 4.04 -21.19
N ASP A 150 -2.87 5.20 -20.58
CA ASP A 150 -1.83 5.90 -19.81
C ASP A 150 -1.54 5.18 -18.49
N PHE A 151 -2.58 4.74 -17.78
CA PHE A 151 -2.42 3.90 -16.60
C PHE A 151 -1.56 2.67 -16.88
N GLN A 152 -1.87 1.92 -17.95
CA GLN A 152 -1.09 0.75 -18.35
C GLN A 152 0.35 1.10 -18.72
N LYS A 153 0.60 2.26 -19.36
CA LYS A 153 1.95 2.75 -19.64
C LYS A 153 2.70 3.01 -18.34
N PHE A 154 2.12 3.70 -17.36
CA PHE A 154 2.77 3.97 -16.08
C PHE A 154 3.02 2.71 -15.27
N VAL A 155 2.12 1.72 -15.30
CA VAL A 155 2.37 0.41 -14.69
C VAL A 155 3.57 -0.28 -15.34
N LYS A 156 3.67 -0.26 -16.67
CA LYS A 156 4.83 -0.82 -17.40
C LYS A 156 6.12 -0.07 -17.07
N LEU A 157 6.10 1.26 -17.08
CA LEU A 157 7.25 2.09 -16.71
C LEU A 157 7.68 1.85 -15.26
N GLY A 158 6.72 1.75 -14.34
CA GLY A 158 6.97 1.42 -12.94
C GLY A 158 7.60 0.04 -12.77
N TYR A 159 7.10 -0.97 -13.50
CA TYR A 159 7.67 -2.32 -13.50
C TYR A 159 9.10 -2.36 -14.07
N MET A 160 9.38 -1.55 -15.08
CA MET A 160 10.70 -1.45 -15.73
C MET A 160 11.71 -0.64 -14.90
N SER A 161 11.24 0.22 -13.99
CA SER A 161 12.11 1.05 -13.17
C SER A 161 12.84 0.21 -12.14
N LYS A 162 14.17 0.35 -12.12
CA LYS A 162 15.02 -0.35 -11.14
C LYS A 162 14.69 0.05 -9.68
N TRP A 163 14.21 1.27 -9.47
CA TRP A 163 14.08 1.89 -8.14
C TRP A 163 12.63 2.08 -7.68
N LEU A 164 11.64 1.63 -8.46
CA LEU A 164 10.26 1.58 -7.99
C LEU A 164 9.97 0.16 -7.47
N HIS A 165 9.76 0.08 -6.17
CA HIS A 165 9.64 -1.19 -5.44
C HIS A 165 8.18 -1.68 -5.37
N HIS A 166 7.23 -0.77 -5.58
CA HIS A 166 5.79 -1.03 -5.55
C HIS A 166 5.14 -0.41 -6.80
N SER A 167 4.15 -1.09 -7.41
CA SER A 167 3.50 -0.61 -8.64
C SER A 167 2.60 0.62 -8.44
N GLY A 168 2.32 0.98 -7.20
CA GLY A 168 1.36 2.02 -6.83
C GLY A 168 -0.07 1.49 -6.84
N GLY A 169 -1.02 2.40 -6.97
CA GLY A 169 -2.45 2.08 -7.11
C GLY A 169 -3.02 2.77 -8.34
N THR A 170 -3.87 3.78 -8.16
CA THR A 170 -4.41 4.60 -9.25
C THR A 170 -3.38 5.62 -9.71
N VAL A 171 -2.52 5.20 -10.64
CA VAL A 171 -1.48 6.05 -11.26
C VAL A 171 -2.06 7.00 -12.30
#